data_AF-A0A3C1FGX1-F1
#
_entry.id   AF-A0A3C1FGX1-F1
#
_cell.length_a   1.000
_cell.length_b   1.000
_cell.length_c   1.000
_cell.angle_alpha   90.00
_cell.angle_beta   90.00
_cell.angle_gamma   90.00
#
_symmetry.space_group_name_H-M   'P 1'
#
loop_
_entity.id
_entity.type
_entity.pdbx_description
1 polymer ?
#
loop_
_entity_poly.entity_id
_entity_poly.type
_entity_poly.pdbx_seq_one_letter_code
_entity_poly.pdbx_strand_id
1 'polypeptide(L)'
;MSGQVLAVIPARGGSKGVPGKNVARIGGVPLVARAVRAALGAEHIDQVAVSTDDPEIARAAEQAGAIVVQRPAELAGDTATSEAALTHAIGAIHGEHPPEIVVMIQATSPFITSAELDDLVGVIKAGADSAFTAAPFHGFI
;
A
#
# COMPACT_ATOMS: atom_id res chain seq x y z
N MET A 1 4.19 -2.73 -23.08
CA MET A 1 5.15 -2.45 -22.00
C MET A 1 4.98 -3.54 -20.96
N SER A 2 6.08 -4.14 -20.50
CA SER A 2 6.09 -5.31 -19.62
C SER A 2 6.95 -5.07 -18.39
N GLY A 3 7.05 -3.83 -17.90
CA GLY A 3 7.77 -3.55 -16.67
C GLY A 3 6.96 -3.91 -15.45
N GLN A 4 7.73 -4.08 -14.38
CA GLN A 4 7.26 -4.60 -13.11
C GLN A 4 6.39 -3.58 -12.38
N VAL A 5 5.30 -4.05 -11.78
CA VAL A 5 4.36 -3.27 -10.99
C VAL A 5 4.48 -3.68 -9.52
N LEU A 6 4.88 -2.73 -8.68
CA LEU A 6 5.00 -2.91 -7.22
C LEU A 6 3.87 -2.17 -6.50
N ALA A 7 3.05 -2.89 -5.75
CA ALA A 7 2.15 -2.28 -4.78
C ALA A 7 2.86 -2.11 -3.43
N VAL A 8 2.80 -0.90 -2.86
CA VAL A 8 3.34 -0.58 -1.54
C VAL A 8 2.22 -0.11 -0.61
N ILE A 9 2.08 -0.79 0.52
CA ILE A 9 1.13 -0.48 1.58
C ILE A 9 1.91 0.07 2.79
N PRO A 10 2.02 1.40 2.95
CA PRO A 10 2.63 1.98 4.14
C PRO A 10 1.68 1.86 5.34
N ALA A 11 2.08 1.11 6.38
CA ALA A 11 1.27 0.87 7.56
C ALA A 11 2.11 0.97 8.85
N ARG A 12 2.15 2.16 9.48
CA ARG A 12 2.88 2.36 10.75
C ARG A 12 2.07 1.92 11.98
N GLY A 13 2.73 1.51 13.05
CA GLY A 13 2.09 1.18 14.34
C GLY A 13 1.49 2.42 15.02
N GLY A 14 2.24 3.52 15.04
CA GLY A 14 1.89 4.81 15.66
C GLY A 14 0.75 5.58 14.97
N SER A 15 -0.47 5.06 15.03
CA SER A 15 -1.66 5.69 14.44
C SER A 15 -2.27 6.73 15.36
N LYS A 16 -2.30 8.00 14.93
CA LYS A 16 -2.82 9.14 15.74
C LYS A 16 -4.32 9.11 15.99
N GLY A 17 -5.11 8.73 14.97
CA GLY A 17 -6.58 8.78 15.06
C GLY A 17 -7.16 7.59 15.82
N VAL A 18 -6.81 6.38 15.38
CA VAL A 18 -7.23 5.13 16.03
C VAL A 18 -5.98 4.29 16.28
N PRO A 19 -5.57 4.09 17.55
CA PRO A 19 -4.47 3.19 17.89
C PRO A 19 -4.71 1.79 17.30
N GLY A 20 -3.66 1.20 16.72
CA GLY A 20 -3.77 -0.13 16.10
C GLY A 20 -4.68 -0.20 14.87
N LYS A 21 -5.03 0.91 14.20
CA LYS A 21 -5.97 0.90 13.06
C LYS A 21 -5.62 -0.13 11.99
N ASN A 22 -4.34 -0.30 11.67
CA ASN A 22 -3.89 -1.15 10.56
C ASN A 22 -4.11 -2.65 10.84
N VAL A 23 -4.19 -3.05 12.12
CA VAL A 23 -4.54 -4.41 12.54
C VAL A 23 -6.00 -4.55 13.00
N ALA A 24 -6.72 -3.42 13.13
CA ALA A 24 -8.15 -3.42 13.42
C ALA A 24 -8.90 -4.23 12.35
N ARG A 25 -9.89 -4.99 12.80
CA ARG A 25 -10.60 -5.95 11.95
C ARG A 25 -11.92 -5.37 11.48
N ILE A 26 -12.14 -5.43 10.16
CA ILE A 26 -13.46 -5.27 9.56
C ILE A 26 -13.88 -6.65 9.06
N GLY A 27 -15.07 -7.12 9.41
CA GLY A 27 -15.54 -8.46 9.02
C GLY A 27 -14.55 -9.58 9.35
N GLY A 28 -13.87 -9.49 10.50
CA GLY A 28 -12.89 -10.47 10.95
C GLY A 28 -11.50 -10.39 10.31
N VAL A 29 -11.25 -9.50 9.34
CA VAL A 29 -9.97 -9.39 8.63
C VAL A 29 -9.27 -8.06 8.97
N PRO A 30 -7.97 -8.07 9.36
CA PRO A 30 -7.19 -6.85 9.60
C PRO A 30 -7.17 -5.92 8.37
N LEU A 31 -7.16 -4.60 8.59
CA LEU A 31 -7.11 -3.61 7.50
C LEU A 31 -5.93 -3.83 6.55
N VAL A 32 -4.72 -4.02 7.08
CA VAL A 32 -3.52 -4.27 6.27
C VAL A 32 -3.68 -5.54 5.42
N ALA A 33 -4.23 -6.61 5.99
CA ALA A 33 -4.46 -7.86 5.29
C ALA A 33 -5.52 -7.72 4.19
N ARG A 34 -6.53 -6.85 4.37
CA ARG A 34 -7.51 -6.53 3.32
C ARG A 34 -6.84 -5.86 2.13
N ALA A 35 -6.01 -4.85 2.38
CA ALA A 35 -5.27 -4.16 1.32
C ALA A 35 -4.31 -5.11 0.57
N VAL A 36 -3.60 -5.97 1.30
CA VAL A 36 -2.72 -7.00 0.69
C VAL A 36 -3.51 -7.93 -0.22
N ARG A 37 -4.66 -8.44 0.24
CA ARG A 37 -5.51 -9.34 -0.54
C ARG A 37 -6.08 -8.67 -1.79
N ALA A 38 -6.48 -7.40 -1.70
CA ALA A 38 -6.93 -6.64 -2.86
C ALA A 38 -5.81 -6.51 -3.90
N ALA A 39 -4.59 -6.18 -3.45
CA ALA A 39 -3.42 -6.06 -4.33
C ALA A 39 -3.00 -7.39 -4.97
N LEU A 40 -2.97 -8.48 -4.21
CA LEU A 40 -2.65 -9.81 -4.72
C LEU A 40 -3.72 -10.39 -5.65
N GLY A 41 -4.96 -9.90 -5.54
CA GLY A 41 -6.06 -10.31 -6.43
C GLY A 41 -6.10 -9.55 -7.75
N ALA A 42 -5.28 -8.51 -7.92
CA ALA A 42 -5.21 -7.71 -9.15
C ALA A 42 -4.32 -8.41 -10.19
N GLU A 43 -4.75 -8.42 -11.45
CA GLU A 43 -4.03 -9.09 -12.54
C GLU A 43 -2.75 -8.36 -12.95
N HIS A 44 -2.67 -7.06 -12.69
CA HIS A 44 -1.56 -6.22 -13.14
C HIS A 44 -0.51 -5.92 -12.07
N ILE A 45 -0.65 -6.44 -10.84
CA ILE A 45 0.31 -6.23 -9.75
C ILE A 45 1.21 -7.46 -9.60
N ASP A 46 2.51 -7.28 -9.78
CA ASP A 46 3.49 -8.38 -9.71
C ASP A 46 3.97 -8.66 -8.29
N GLN A 47 4.11 -7.60 -7.48
CA GLN A 47 4.62 -7.68 -6.12
C GLN A 47 3.83 -6.79 -5.17
N VAL A 48 3.64 -7.28 -3.94
CA VAL A 48 2.95 -6.55 -2.88
C VAL A 48 3.85 -6.46 -1.67
N ALA A 49 4.13 -5.23 -1.24
CA ALA A 49 4.96 -4.94 -0.10
C ALA A 49 4.20 -4.16 0.98
N VAL A 50 4.42 -4.50 2.24
CA VAL A 50 3.95 -3.74 3.39
C VAL A 50 5.16 -3.14 4.09
N SER A 51 5.22 -1.81 4.16
CA SER A 51 6.25 -1.09 4.88
C SER A 51 5.75 -0.76 6.30
N THR A 52 6.36 -1.33 7.33
CA THR A 52 5.91 -1.18 8.71
C THR A 52 7.04 -1.24 9.73
N ASP A 53 6.88 -0.54 10.85
CA ASP A 53 7.70 -0.59 12.05
C ASP A 53 7.12 -1.53 13.13
N ASP A 54 5.90 -2.02 12.94
CA ASP A 54 5.12 -2.72 13.94
C ASP A 54 5.10 -4.24 13.70
N PRO A 55 5.53 -5.06 14.68
CA PRO A 55 5.56 -6.52 14.52
C PRO A 55 4.19 -7.17 14.30
N GLU A 56 3.10 -6.59 14.82
CA GLU A 56 1.75 -7.14 14.63
C GLU A 56 1.26 -6.88 13.21
N ILE A 57 1.52 -5.68 12.68
CA ILE A 57 1.26 -5.34 11.27
C ILE A 57 2.09 -6.23 10.35
N ALA A 58 3.38 -6.41 10.62
CA ALA A 58 4.27 -7.26 9.84
C ALA A 58 3.72 -8.69 9.76
N ARG A 59 3.40 -9.30 10.91
CA ARG A 59 2.83 -10.65 10.96
C ARG A 59 1.52 -10.76 10.19
N ALA A 60 0.62 -9.77 10.30
CA ALA A 60 -0.64 -9.76 9.57
C ALA A 60 -0.44 -9.63 8.05
N ALA A 61 0.58 -8.90 7.62
CA ALA A 61 0.95 -8.73 6.22
C ALA A 61 1.57 -10.01 5.62
N GLU A 62 2.52 -10.63 6.33
CA GLU A 62 3.13 -11.91 5.92
C GLU A 62 2.08 -13.01 5.79
N GLN A 63 1.19 -13.13 6.78
CA GLN A 63 0.08 -14.08 6.74
C GLN A 63 -0.89 -13.84 5.59
N ALA A 64 -0.95 -12.61 5.06
CA ALA A 64 -1.74 -12.27 3.89
C ALA A 64 -0.98 -12.44 2.57
N GLY A 65 0.33 -12.75 2.60
CA GLY A 65 1.16 -13.02 1.42
C GLY A 65 2.00 -11.85 0.92
N ALA A 66 2.11 -10.76 1.69
CA ALA A 66 2.96 -9.62 1.31
C ALA A 66 4.43 -9.81 1.70
N ILE A 67 5.32 -9.15 0.96
CA ILE A 67 6.71 -8.90 1.38
C ILE A 67 6.67 -7.85 2.49
N VAL A 68 7.26 -8.13 3.65
CA VAL A 68 7.41 -7.12 4.70
C VAL A 68 8.71 -6.36 4.53
N VAL A 69 8.61 -5.03 4.49
CA VAL A 69 9.74 -4.12 4.58
C VAL A 69 9.74 -3.51 5.96
N GLN A 70 10.74 -3.89 6.78
CA GLN A 70 10.92 -3.31 8.09
C GLN A 70 11.32 -1.84 7.94
N ARG A 71 10.46 -0.95 8.43
CA ARG A 71 10.65 0.49 8.34
C ARG A 71 11.57 0.97 9.46
N PRO A 72 12.63 1.74 9.15
CA PRO A 72 13.49 2.32 10.19
C PRO A 72 12.74 3.40 10.98
N ALA A 73 13.15 3.61 12.22
CA ALA A 73 12.45 4.47 13.17
C ALA A 73 12.33 5.93 12.67
N GLU A 74 13.34 6.45 11.97
CA GLU A 74 13.32 7.78 11.38
C GLU A 74 12.20 7.98 10.34
N LEU A 75 11.70 6.90 9.73
CA LEU A 75 10.61 6.90 8.75
C LEU A 75 9.26 6.48 9.34
N ALA A 76 9.21 6.17 10.64
CA ALA A 76 8.01 5.76 11.35
C ALA A 76 7.38 6.89 12.19
N GLY A 77 8.10 7.99 12.37
CA GLY A 77 7.66 9.16 13.14
C GLY A 77 6.49 9.92 12.53
N ASP A 78 5.97 10.88 13.28
CA ASP A 78 4.82 11.68 12.89
C ASP A 78 5.08 12.65 11.73
N THR A 79 6.34 13.05 11.56
CA THR A 79 6.81 13.91 10.48
C THR A 79 7.23 13.11 9.24
N ALA A 80 7.24 11.78 9.31
CA ALA A 80 7.58 10.94 8.17
C ALA A 80 6.48 11.01 7.11
N THR A 81 6.89 11.26 5.87
CA THR A 81 5.98 11.34 4.74
C THR A 81 5.69 9.95 4.17
N SER A 82 4.54 9.80 3.51
CA SER A 82 4.24 8.59 2.74
C SER A 82 5.30 8.36 1.66
N GLU A 83 5.80 9.43 1.02
CA GLU A 83 6.86 9.36 0.01
C GLU A 83 8.14 8.73 0.55
N ALA A 84 8.61 9.14 1.74
CA ALA A 84 9.82 8.57 2.32
C ALA A 84 9.66 7.07 2.63
N ALA A 85 8.47 6.67 3.10
CA ALA A 85 8.15 5.26 3.32
C ALA A 85 8.11 4.46 2.01
N LEU A 86 7.63 5.06 0.91
CA LEU A 86 7.62 4.48 -0.43
C LEU A 86 9.04 4.31 -0.98
N THR A 87 9.83 5.38 -0.99
CA THR A 87 11.22 5.37 -1.49
C THR A 87 12.06 4.32 -0.76
N HIS A 88 11.92 4.23 0.57
CA HIS A 88 12.57 3.20 1.36
C HIS A 88 12.14 1.78 0.94
N ALA A 89 10.83 1.55 0.76
CA ALA A 89 10.32 0.25 0.36
C ALA A 89 10.79 -0.17 -1.04
N ILE A 90 10.78 0.77 -2.00
CA ILE A 90 11.30 0.55 -3.35
C ILE A 90 12.77 0.19 -3.29
N GLY A 91 13.59 0.98 -2.59
CA GLY A 91 15.02 0.73 -2.45
C GLY A 91 15.33 -0.61 -1.76
N ALA A 92 14.55 -1.00 -0.76
CA ALA A 92 14.72 -2.28 -0.06
C ALA A 92 14.43 -3.51 -0.94
N ILE A 93 13.51 -3.39 -1.91
CA ILE A 93 13.09 -4.50 -2.77
C ILE A 93 13.90 -4.53 -4.08
N HIS A 94 14.17 -3.36 -4.65
CA HIS A 94 14.69 -3.21 -6.01
C HIS A 94 16.09 -2.59 -6.09
N GLY A 95 16.64 -2.07 -4.99
CA GLY A 95 17.94 -1.39 -5.01
C GLY A 95 17.95 -0.23 -6.00
N GLU A 96 18.88 -0.28 -6.96
CA GLU A 96 19.07 0.73 -8.01
C GLU A 96 18.16 0.55 -9.24
N HIS A 97 17.33 -0.51 -9.27
CA HIS A 97 16.50 -0.87 -10.42
C HIS A 97 15.00 -0.77 -10.11
N PRO A 98 14.45 0.45 -9.93
CA PRO A 98 13.07 0.64 -9.48
C PRO A 98 12.06 0.00 -10.46
N PRO A 99 10.87 -0.37 -9.96
CA PRO A 99 9.79 -0.89 -10.80
C PRO A 99 9.30 0.20 -11.77
N GLU A 100 8.70 -0.21 -12.89
CA GLU A 100 8.15 0.72 -13.88
C GLU A 100 6.93 1.46 -13.30
N ILE A 101 6.12 0.75 -12.50
CA ILE A 101 4.90 1.30 -11.88
C ILE A 101 4.94 1.02 -10.38
N VAL A 102 4.65 2.05 -9.58
CA VAL A 102 4.44 1.94 -8.14
C VAL A 102 3.00 2.30 -7.80
N VAL A 103 2.30 1.41 -7.09
CA VAL A 103 0.93 1.63 -6.62
C VAL A 103 0.94 1.81 -5.10
N MET A 104 0.64 3.02 -4.61
CA MET A 104 0.46 3.24 -3.17
C MET A 104 -0.95 2.85 -2.75
N ILE A 105 -1.08 1.95 -1.78
CA ILE A 105 -2.37 1.53 -1.24
C ILE A 105 -2.45 1.90 0.24
N GLN A 106 -3.48 2.64 0.63
CA GLN A 106 -3.74 2.95 2.02
C GLN A 106 -4.64 1.88 2.65
N ALA A 107 -4.17 1.21 3.71
CA ALA A 107 -4.97 0.24 4.46
C ALA A 107 -6.26 0.85 5.06
N THR A 108 -6.33 2.18 5.17
CA THR A 108 -7.52 2.93 5.59
C THR A 108 -8.60 3.07 4.51
N SER A 109 -8.39 2.51 3.32
CA SER A 109 -9.39 2.31 2.28
C SER A 109 -9.82 0.84 2.25
N PRO A 110 -10.59 0.35 3.25
CA PRO A 110 -10.81 -1.09 3.47
C PRO A 110 -11.62 -1.80 2.39
N PHE A 111 -12.24 -1.05 1.49
CA PHE A 111 -13.11 -1.53 0.42
C PHE A 111 -12.49 -1.38 -0.96
N ILE A 112 -11.21 -0.98 -1.06
CA ILE A 112 -10.50 -0.99 -2.34
C ILE A 112 -10.53 -2.41 -2.92
N THR A 113 -10.85 -2.49 -4.20
CA THR A 113 -11.02 -3.76 -4.92
C THR A 113 -9.86 -4.00 -5.86
N SER A 114 -9.63 -5.27 -6.21
CA SER A 114 -8.64 -5.65 -7.21
C SER A 114 -8.94 -5.02 -8.58
N ALA A 115 -10.22 -4.93 -8.95
CA ALA A 115 -10.64 -4.29 -10.19
C ALA A 115 -10.28 -2.80 -10.24
N GLU A 116 -10.50 -2.04 -9.16
CA GLU A 116 -10.08 -0.63 -9.10
C GLU A 116 -8.55 -0.47 -9.23
N LEU A 117 -7.78 -1.42 -8.70
CA LEU A 117 -6.33 -1.42 -8.83
C LEU A 117 -5.89 -1.74 -10.27
N ASP A 118 -6.53 -2.72 -10.91
CA ASP A 118 -6.26 -3.05 -12.31
C ASP A 118 -6.63 -1.90 -13.25
N ASP A 119 -7.77 -1.25 -13.04
CA ASP A 119 -8.19 -0.06 -13.78
C ASP A 119 -7.15 1.06 -13.64
N LEU A 120 -6.68 1.32 -12.41
CA LEU A 120 -5.66 2.33 -12.14
C LEU A 120 -4.33 2.04 -12.84
N VAL A 121 -3.86 0.78 -12.79
CA VAL A 121 -2.64 0.38 -13.50
C VAL A 121 -2.85 0.42 -15.02
N GLY A 122 -4.05 0.10 -15.51
CA GLY A 122 -4.44 0.21 -16.92
C GLY A 122 -4.31 1.64 -17.45
N VAL A 123 -4.73 2.65 -16.67
CA VAL A 123 -4.56 4.07 -17.02
C VAL A 123 -3.09 4.45 -17.16
N ILE A 124 -2.22 3.98 -16.26
CA ILE A 124 -0.77 4.22 -16.36
C ILE A 124 -0.20 3.54 -17.61
N LYS A 125 -0.56 2.26 -17.85
CA LYS A 125 -0.12 1.50 -19.05
C LYS A 125 -0.61 2.14 -20.36
N ALA A 126 -1.68 2.93 -20.33
CA ALA A 126 -2.19 3.69 -21.47
C ALA A 126 -1.43 5.02 -21.72
N GLY A 127 -0.44 5.36 -20.88
CA GLY A 127 0.47 6.49 -21.08
C GLY A 127 0.30 7.65 -20.09
N ALA A 128 -0.47 7.48 -19.01
CA ALA A 128 -0.52 8.47 -17.95
C ALA A 128 0.70 8.35 -17.02
N ASP A 129 1.25 9.48 -16.57
CA ASP A 129 2.37 9.50 -15.61
C ASP A 129 1.92 9.18 -14.17
N SER A 130 0.68 9.53 -13.82
CA SER A 130 0.10 9.29 -12.48
C SER A 130 -1.42 9.17 -12.53
N ALA A 131 -1.98 8.45 -11.56
CA ALA A 131 -3.41 8.24 -11.38
C ALA A 131 -3.74 8.07 -9.89
N PHE A 132 -4.96 8.44 -9.48
CA PHE A 132 -5.44 8.29 -8.12
C PHE A 132 -6.95 8.04 -8.08
N THR A 133 -7.43 7.33 -7.06
CA THR A 133 -8.85 7.09 -6.84
C THR A 133 -9.50 8.30 -6.17
N ALA A 134 -10.67 8.71 -6.65
CA ALA A 134 -11.47 9.79 -6.07
C ALA A 134 -12.95 9.40 -6.02
N ALA A 135 -13.70 10.02 -5.12
CA ALA A 135 -15.15 9.86 -5.02
C ALA A 135 -15.83 11.24 -5.14
N PRO A 136 -16.98 11.35 -5.82
CA PRO A 136 -17.73 12.61 -5.89
C PRO A 136 -18.11 13.11 -4.50
N PHE A 137 -17.84 14.39 -4.23
CA PHE A 137 -18.23 15.06 -2.99
C PHE A 137 -19.42 15.98 -3.21
N HIS A 138 -20.49 15.78 -2.44
CA HIS A 138 -21.75 16.53 -2.56
C HIS A 138 -22.07 17.36 -1.30
N GLY A 139 -21.05 17.71 -0.50
CA GLY A 139 -21.24 18.62 0.62
C GLY A 139 -21.41 20.06 0.16
N PHE A 140 -22.30 20.81 0.82
CA PHE A 140 -22.32 22.26 0.70
C PHE A 140 -21.08 22.82 1.43
N ILE A 141 -20.23 23.53 0.69
CA ILE A 141 -19.06 24.26 1.23
C ILE A 141 -19.52 25.61 1.77
#